data_AF-A0A7V7WKD3-F1
#
_entry.id   AF-A0A7V7WKD3-F1
#
_cell.length_a   1.000
_cell.length_b   1.000
_cell.length_c   1.000
_cell.angle_alpha   90.00
_cell.angle_beta   90.00
_cell.angle_gamma   90.00
#
_symmetry.space_group_name_H-M   'P 1'
#
loop_
_entity.id
_entity.type
_entity.pdbx_description
1 polymer ?
#
loop_
_entity_poly.entity_id
_entity_poly.type
_entity_poly.pdbx_seq_one_letter_code
_entity_poly.pdbx_strand_id
1 'polypeptide(L)'
;MKTSPVTSPWIRSPGFDAAFILAPMAVPALAVIALRGYFDQDPPIPLWGWLVLVLGIDVAHVYATLYRTYADPQARARHATLLRLAPLLCWVVGVTLYASDDRLFWSALAYLAVFHFIRQQYGFLRIYARGEASTKIGRAIDAAAIYLATLYPIVYWHAHLPRNFDWLISGDFIPGLPIWLERVTAGLYVAALAAYAVKELRVWRETGSWNWPKQLLLAGTALSWYVGIVWLNGDLAFTLTNVVAHGIPYVALVWSSAERRLPTSTSRRGAYALAALPLFSDCSGSWPTWKRVSGTGSYGGTRRRCFPGSKVCPRFRMRPCWRSLSPSWPCRRRRTTSWTDSSGGCGVETSRGPRPRQARKGWRPKFL
;
A
#
# COMPACT_ATOMS: atom_id res chain seq x y z
N MET A 1 -10.07 17.88 16.72
CA MET A 1 -10.49 16.46 16.83
C MET A 1 -9.32 15.69 17.42
N LYS A 2 -9.38 15.36 18.72
CA LYS A 2 -8.42 14.42 19.31
C LYS A 2 -8.72 13.07 18.66
N THR A 3 -7.77 12.50 17.92
CA THR A 3 -7.88 11.13 17.42
C THR A 3 -7.92 10.22 18.63
N SER A 4 -9.01 9.48 18.81
CA SER A 4 -9.10 8.44 19.84
C SER A 4 -7.85 7.55 19.75
N PRO A 5 -7.26 7.17 20.89
CA PRO A 5 -6.10 6.27 20.87
C PRO A 5 -6.46 4.99 20.12
N VAL A 6 -5.58 4.55 19.22
CA VAL A 6 -5.73 3.27 18.53
C VAL A 6 -5.71 2.19 19.60
N THR A 7 -6.83 1.48 19.77
CA THR A 7 -7.04 0.53 20.88
C THR A 7 -6.26 -0.78 20.72
N SER A 8 -5.75 -1.06 19.52
CA SER A 8 -5.08 -2.33 19.21
C SER A 8 -4.11 -2.17 18.03
N PRO A 9 -2.89 -2.74 18.11
CA PRO A 9 -1.94 -2.73 16.99
C PRO A 9 -2.39 -3.61 15.82
N TRP A 10 -3.22 -4.62 16.08
CA TRP A 10 -3.73 -5.57 15.08
C TRP A 10 -4.58 -4.87 14.00
N ILE A 11 -4.46 -5.31 12.75
CA ILE A 11 -5.17 -4.80 11.57
C ILE A 11 -6.65 -5.17 11.60
N ARG A 12 -6.95 -6.43 11.94
CA ARG A 12 -8.32 -6.91 12.13
C ARG A 12 -8.49 -7.54 13.50
N SER A 13 -7.78 -8.63 13.77
CA SER A 13 -7.80 -9.35 15.05
C SER A 13 -6.52 -10.18 15.18
N PRO A 14 -6.10 -10.56 16.39
CA PRO A 14 -4.89 -11.37 16.59
C PRO A 14 -4.89 -12.65 15.76
N GLY A 15 -5.98 -13.42 15.77
CA GLY A 15 -6.09 -14.67 15.03
C GLY A 15 -6.07 -14.48 13.51
N PHE A 16 -6.74 -13.46 12.99
CA PHE A 16 -6.76 -13.18 11.55
C PHE A 16 -5.39 -12.75 11.05
N ASP A 17 -4.77 -11.80 11.73
CA ASP A 17 -3.46 -11.27 11.38
C ASP A 17 -2.38 -12.35 11.51
N ALA A 18 -2.45 -13.18 12.55
CA ALA A 18 -1.56 -14.33 12.71
C ALA A 18 -1.69 -15.31 11.54
N ALA A 19 -2.91 -15.74 11.20
CA ALA A 19 -3.13 -16.74 10.16
C ALA A 19 -2.82 -16.24 8.74
N PHE A 20 -3.18 -15.00 8.41
CA PHE A 20 -3.19 -14.53 7.01
C PHE A 20 -2.16 -13.44 6.70
N ILE A 21 -1.46 -12.90 7.70
CA ILE A 21 -0.45 -11.86 7.48
C ILE A 21 0.90 -12.31 8.01
N LEU A 22 0.97 -12.80 9.24
CA LEU A 22 2.25 -13.14 9.90
C LEU A 22 2.71 -14.57 9.58
N ALA A 23 1.82 -15.56 9.65
CA ALA A 23 2.16 -16.95 9.31
C ALA A 23 2.65 -17.11 7.87
N PRO A 24 2.06 -16.47 6.84
CA PRO A 24 2.58 -16.54 5.48
C PRO A 24 4.01 -16.02 5.32
N MET A 25 4.48 -15.13 6.21
CA MET A 25 5.86 -14.63 6.19
C MET A 25 6.85 -15.63 6.79
N ALA A 26 6.44 -16.35 7.85
CA ALA A 26 7.34 -17.16 8.64
C ALA A 26 7.24 -18.67 8.34
N VAL A 27 6.03 -19.20 8.19
CA VAL A 27 5.79 -20.65 8.05
C VAL A 27 6.44 -21.24 6.81
N PRO A 28 6.35 -20.63 5.60
CA PRO A 28 7.08 -21.10 4.43
C PRO A 28 8.58 -21.21 4.67
N ALA A 29 9.18 -20.17 5.28
CA ALA A 29 10.60 -20.16 5.57
C ALA A 29 10.97 -21.25 6.58
N LEU A 30 10.23 -21.37 7.69
CA LEU A 30 10.45 -22.40 8.70
C LEU A 30 10.27 -23.82 8.15
N ALA A 31 9.29 -24.04 7.28
CA ALA A 31 9.05 -25.33 6.62
C ALA A 31 10.21 -25.70 5.69
N VAL A 32 10.70 -24.75 4.90
CA VAL A 32 11.85 -24.94 4.02
C VAL A 32 13.12 -25.25 4.83
N ILE A 33 13.31 -24.59 5.97
CA ILE A 33 14.43 -24.86 6.89
C ILE A 33 14.32 -26.28 7.48
N ALA A 34 13.14 -26.65 7.97
CA ALA A 34 12.92 -27.96 8.59
C ALA A 34 13.09 -29.10 7.60
N LEU A 35 12.70 -28.88 6.33
CA LEU A 35 12.78 -29.86 5.24
C LEU A 35 14.01 -29.63 4.35
N ARG A 36 15.08 -29.05 4.89
CA ARG A 36 16.24 -28.64 4.11
C ARG A 36 16.83 -29.76 3.24
N GLY A 37 16.87 -31.00 3.74
CA GLY A 37 17.36 -32.14 2.96
C GLY A 37 16.61 -32.39 1.64
N TYR A 38 15.36 -31.95 1.54
CA TYR A 38 14.58 -31.96 0.29
C TYR A 38 14.88 -30.74 -0.58
N PHE A 39 14.91 -29.54 0.00
CA PHE A 39 15.10 -28.29 -0.76
C PHE A 39 16.54 -28.08 -1.26
N ASP A 40 17.55 -28.64 -0.59
CA ASP A 40 18.95 -28.63 -1.04
C ASP A 40 19.15 -29.47 -2.33
N GLN A 41 18.21 -30.35 -2.67
CA GLN A 41 18.21 -31.12 -3.93
C GLN A 41 17.66 -30.32 -5.12
N ASP A 42 17.28 -29.05 -4.90
CA ASP A 42 16.73 -28.14 -5.90
C ASP A 42 15.59 -28.75 -6.73
N PRO A 43 14.51 -29.20 -6.08
CA PRO A 43 13.38 -29.78 -6.80
C PRO A 43 12.74 -28.71 -7.71
N PRO A 44 12.52 -29.01 -9.00
CA PRO A 44 11.85 -28.07 -9.89
C PRO A 44 10.41 -27.86 -9.40
N ILE A 45 9.88 -26.66 -9.63
CA ILE A 45 8.47 -26.40 -9.32
C ILE A 45 7.61 -27.20 -10.31
N PRO A 46 6.80 -28.16 -9.84
CA PRO A 46 5.90 -28.88 -10.74
C PRO A 46 4.83 -27.92 -11.28
N LEU A 47 4.31 -28.17 -12.49
CA LEU A 47 3.34 -27.29 -13.14
C LEU A 47 2.13 -26.94 -12.24
N TRP A 48 1.59 -27.91 -11.51
CA TRP A 48 0.49 -27.67 -10.58
C TRP A 48 0.90 -26.74 -9.42
N GLY A 49 2.14 -26.85 -8.95
CA GLY A 49 2.71 -26.00 -7.90
C GLY A 49 2.88 -24.57 -8.41
N TRP A 50 3.35 -24.41 -9.64
CA TRP A 50 3.43 -23.10 -10.30
C TRP A 50 2.04 -22.47 -10.48
N LEU A 51 1.04 -23.24 -10.92
CA LEU A 51 -0.33 -22.76 -11.06
C LEU A 51 -0.94 -22.31 -9.73
N VAL A 52 -0.67 -23.02 -8.64
CA VAL A 52 -1.20 -22.66 -7.32
C VAL A 52 -0.45 -21.47 -6.73
N LEU A 53 0.88 -21.52 -6.67
CA LEU A 53 1.70 -20.50 -6.03
C LEU A 53 1.73 -19.23 -6.89
N VAL A 54 2.28 -19.32 -8.10
CA VAL A 54 2.51 -18.14 -8.94
C VAL A 54 1.19 -17.60 -9.47
N LEU A 55 0.41 -18.42 -10.19
CA LEU A 55 -0.83 -17.92 -10.80
C LEU A 55 -1.94 -17.68 -9.76
N GLY A 56 -2.13 -18.61 -8.83
CA GLY A 56 -3.23 -18.61 -7.85
C GLY A 56 -3.03 -17.69 -6.64
N ILE A 57 -1.79 -17.42 -6.22
CA ILE A 57 -1.51 -16.52 -5.09
C ILE A 57 -0.93 -15.20 -5.60
N ASP A 58 0.15 -15.23 -6.39
CA ASP A 58 0.82 -14.00 -6.82
C ASP A 58 0.01 -13.27 -7.89
N VAL A 59 -0.18 -13.83 -9.07
CA VAL A 59 -0.88 -13.13 -10.16
C VAL A 59 -2.33 -12.80 -9.76
N ALA A 60 -2.99 -13.70 -9.03
CA ALA A 60 -4.37 -13.51 -8.58
C ALA A 60 -4.58 -12.22 -7.77
N HIS A 61 -3.62 -11.83 -6.92
CA HIS A 61 -3.80 -10.68 -6.04
C HIS A 61 -3.79 -9.34 -6.80
N VAL A 62 -3.13 -9.27 -7.98
CA VAL A 62 -3.09 -8.08 -8.83
C VAL A 62 -4.49 -7.68 -9.33
N TYR A 63 -5.35 -8.68 -9.58
CA TYR A 63 -6.74 -8.46 -9.99
C TYR A 63 -7.59 -7.76 -8.93
N ALA A 64 -7.08 -7.60 -7.70
CA ALA A 64 -7.69 -6.74 -6.70
C ALA A 64 -7.93 -5.31 -7.16
N THR A 65 -7.08 -4.82 -8.05
CA THR A 65 -7.25 -3.49 -8.62
C THR A 65 -8.57 -3.40 -9.39
N LEU A 66 -8.98 -4.44 -10.12
CA LEU A 66 -10.22 -4.45 -10.89
C LEU A 66 -11.44 -4.23 -9.99
N TYR A 67 -11.62 -5.06 -8.96
CA TYR A 67 -12.83 -4.95 -8.14
C TYR A 67 -12.79 -3.80 -7.13
N ARG A 68 -11.60 -3.39 -6.65
CA ARG A 68 -11.48 -2.25 -5.72
C ARG A 68 -11.58 -0.89 -6.40
N THR A 69 -11.31 -0.82 -7.70
CA THR A 69 -11.30 0.45 -8.43
C THR A 69 -12.25 0.42 -9.61
N TYR A 70 -11.99 -0.39 -10.63
CA TYR A 70 -12.80 -0.45 -11.86
C TYR A 70 -14.21 -0.99 -11.66
N ALA A 71 -14.51 -1.78 -10.63
CA ALA A 71 -15.88 -2.22 -10.34
C ALA A 71 -16.63 -1.28 -9.39
N ASP A 72 -15.91 -0.49 -8.56
CA ASP A 72 -16.50 0.48 -7.62
C ASP A 72 -16.72 1.85 -8.31
N PRO A 73 -17.98 2.29 -8.52
CA PRO A 73 -18.27 3.57 -9.18
C PRO A 73 -17.66 4.79 -8.49
N GLN A 74 -17.56 4.78 -7.15
CA GLN A 74 -17.01 5.90 -6.38
C GLN A 74 -15.49 5.95 -6.55
N ALA A 75 -14.82 4.81 -6.45
CA ALA A 75 -13.38 4.72 -6.68
C ALA A 75 -13.02 5.07 -8.14
N ARG A 76 -13.79 4.56 -9.11
CA ARG A 76 -13.66 4.91 -10.53
C ARG A 76 -13.72 6.42 -10.74
N ALA A 77 -14.74 7.09 -10.22
CA ALA A 77 -14.92 8.53 -10.40
C ALA A 77 -13.79 9.33 -9.74
N ARG A 78 -13.40 8.95 -8.52
CA ARG A 78 -12.36 9.65 -7.75
C ARG A 78 -10.97 9.53 -8.35
N HIS A 79 -10.65 8.39 -8.97
CA HIS A 79 -9.32 8.08 -9.50
C HIS A 79 -9.31 7.94 -11.03
N ALA A 80 -10.31 8.50 -11.72
CA ALA A 80 -10.58 8.25 -13.14
C ALA A 80 -9.39 8.53 -14.06
N THR A 81 -8.61 9.57 -13.78
CA THR A 81 -7.42 9.91 -14.57
C THR A 81 -6.34 8.85 -14.43
N LEU A 82 -6.04 8.42 -13.19
CA LEU A 82 -5.04 7.39 -12.92
C LEU A 82 -5.44 6.05 -13.54
N LEU A 83 -6.70 5.65 -13.38
CA LEU A 83 -7.23 4.39 -13.93
C LEU A 83 -7.31 4.39 -15.47
N ARG A 84 -7.25 5.53 -16.13
CA ARG A 84 -7.18 5.60 -17.60
C ARG A 84 -5.75 5.70 -18.11
N LEU A 85 -4.96 6.58 -17.50
CA LEU A 85 -3.61 6.88 -17.97
C LEU A 85 -2.61 5.80 -17.57
N ALA A 86 -2.71 5.22 -16.37
CA ALA A 86 -1.70 4.26 -15.93
C ALA A 86 -1.64 3.00 -16.82
N PRO A 87 -2.76 2.30 -17.15
CA PRO A 87 -2.69 1.15 -18.06
C PRO A 87 -2.18 1.53 -19.46
N LEU A 88 -2.61 2.68 -19.98
CA LEU A 88 -2.16 3.17 -21.28
C LEU A 88 -0.65 3.45 -21.30
N LEU A 89 -0.15 4.16 -20.29
CA LEU A 89 1.26 4.47 -20.15
C LEU A 89 2.09 3.20 -19.94
N CYS A 90 1.63 2.28 -19.08
CA CYS A 90 2.28 0.98 -18.90
C CYS A 90 2.31 0.17 -20.21
N TRP A 91 1.24 0.20 -21.00
CA TRP A 91 1.20 -0.47 -22.29
C TRP A 91 2.18 0.16 -23.30
N VAL A 92 2.15 1.49 -23.47
CA VAL A 92 3.07 2.20 -24.38
C VAL A 92 4.53 1.97 -23.98
N VAL A 93 4.86 2.18 -22.70
CA VAL A 93 6.23 1.98 -22.19
C VAL A 93 6.65 0.52 -22.32
N GLY A 94 5.78 -0.42 -21.94
CA GLY A 94 6.07 -1.85 -22.01
C GLY A 94 6.32 -2.33 -23.44
N VAL A 95 5.45 -1.97 -24.38
CA VAL A 95 5.62 -2.30 -25.81
C VAL A 95 6.90 -1.67 -26.37
N THR A 96 7.18 -0.40 -26.03
CA THR A 96 8.37 0.30 -26.52
C THR A 96 9.65 -0.36 -26.00
N LEU A 97 9.71 -0.70 -24.71
CA LEU A 97 10.85 -1.41 -24.12
C LEU A 97 11.02 -2.78 -24.76
N TYR A 98 9.95 -3.58 -24.84
CA TYR A 98 10.01 -4.94 -25.40
C TYR A 98 10.41 -4.96 -26.88
N ALA A 99 9.91 -4.00 -27.67
CA ALA A 99 10.27 -3.88 -29.07
C ALA A 99 11.73 -3.45 -29.29
N SER A 100 12.34 -2.78 -28.30
CA SER A 100 13.75 -2.37 -28.36
C SER A 100 14.71 -3.48 -27.91
N ASP A 101 14.40 -4.14 -26.80
CA ASP A 101 15.19 -5.21 -26.19
C ASP A 101 14.27 -5.96 -25.21
N ASP A 102 14.02 -7.24 -25.51
CA ASP A 102 13.15 -8.09 -24.71
C ASP A 102 13.72 -8.34 -23.31
N ARG A 103 15.04 -8.47 -23.17
CA ARG A 103 15.70 -8.64 -21.86
C ARG A 103 15.57 -7.38 -21.02
N LEU A 104 15.78 -6.21 -21.61
CA LEU A 104 15.60 -4.94 -20.90
C LEU A 104 14.17 -4.79 -20.35
N PHE A 105 13.17 -5.19 -21.14
CA PHE A 105 11.78 -5.19 -20.70
C PHE A 105 11.57 -6.08 -19.48
N TRP A 106 12.03 -7.34 -19.53
CA TRP A 106 11.85 -8.29 -18.44
C TRP A 106 12.62 -7.89 -17.19
N SER A 107 13.86 -7.39 -17.33
CA SER A 107 14.61 -6.83 -16.20
C SER A 107 13.89 -5.65 -15.57
N ALA A 108 13.39 -4.70 -16.37
CA ALA A 108 12.64 -3.56 -15.86
C ALA A 108 11.37 -3.99 -15.11
N LEU A 109 10.66 -5.00 -15.63
CA LEU A 109 9.47 -5.55 -14.99
C LEU A 109 9.81 -6.30 -13.70
N ALA A 110 10.89 -7.06 -13.67
CA ALA A 110 11.40 -7.74 -12.48
C ALA A 110 11.75 -6.73 -11.37
N TYR A 111 12.50 -5.67 -11.68
CA TYR A 111 12.81 -4.63 -10.70
C TYR A 111 11.58 -3.85 -10.22
N LEU A 112 10.59 -3.64 -11.08
CA LEU A 112 9.31 -3.04 -10.68
C LEU A 112 8.55 -3.96 -9.70
N ALA A 113 8.56 -5.27 -9.94
CA ALA A 113 7.98 -6.26 -9.05
C ALA A 113 8.73 -6.32 -7.70
N VAL A 114 10.06 -6.37 -7.72
CA VAL A 114 10.90 -6.29 -6.51
C VAL A 114 10.58 -5.04 -5.71
N PHE A 115 10.51 -3.88 -6.36
CA PHE A 115 10.12 -2.62 -5.72
C PHE A 115 8.73 -2.74 -5.07
N HIS A 116 7.75 -3.30 -5.77
CA HIS A 116 6.41 -3.53 -5.23
C HIS A 116 6.42 -4.41 -3.97
N PHE A 117 7.14 -5.53 -4.01
CA PHE A 117 7.29 -6.46 -2.89
C PHE A 117 7.93 -5.77 -1.68
N ILE A 118 9.04 -5.05 -1.87
CA ILE A 118 9.71 -4.28 -0.81
C ILE A 118 8.76 -3.24 -0.19
N ARG A 119 8.06 -2.48 -1.04
CA ARG A 119 7.14 -1.43 -0.59
C ARG A 119 5.97 -1.98 0.19
N GLN A 120 5.49 -3.17 -0.15
CA GLN A 120 4.45 -3.85 0.61
C GLN A 120 4.88 -4.14 2.05
N GLN A 121 6.08 -4.69 2.25
CA GLN A 121 6.60 -5.01 3.59
C GLN A 121 6.72 -3.76 4.47
N TYR A 122 7.24 -2.67 3.91
CA TYR A 122 7.25 -1.37 4.58
C TYR A 122 5.83 -0.89 4.91
N GLY A 123 4.88 -1.05 3.98
CA GLY A 123 3.47 -0.71 4.19
C GLY A 123 2.87 -1.40 5.41
N PHE A 124 3.04 -2.72 5.52
CA PHE A 124 2.57 -3.48 6.68
C PHE A 124 3.22 -3.02 7.99
N LEU A 125 4.53 -2.76 7.98
CA LEU A 125 5.23 -2.26 9.17
C LEU A 125 4.62 -0.94 9.65
N ARG A 126 4.32 -0.02 8.73
CA ARG A 126 3.69 1.27 9.05
C ARG A 126 2.27 1.10 9.59
N ILE A 127 1.52 0.11 9.09
CA ILE A 127 0.18 -0.18 9.61
C ILE A 127 0.26 -0.71 11.05
N TYR A 128 1.15 -1.67 11.34
CA TYR A 128 1.30 -2.20 12.71
C TYR A 128 1.89 -1.18 13.68
N ALA A 129 2.73 -0.25 13.21
CA ALA A 129 3.31 0.82 14.02
C ALA A 129 2.40 2.07 14.16
N ARG A 130 1.19 2.08 13.59
CA ARG A 130 0.33 3.29 13.51
C ARG A 130 -0.06 3.87 14.87
N GLY A 131 -0.14 3.02 15.89
CA GLY A 131 -0.52 3.40 17.26
C GLY A 131 0.69 3.70 18.16
N GLU A 132 1.91 3.51 17.67
CA GLU A 132 3.11 3.68 18.49
C GLU A 132 3.53 5.15 18.59
N ALA A 133 3.86 5.57 19.80
CA ALA A 133 4.60 6.80 20.01
C ALA A 133 6.06 6.57 19.54
N SER A 134 6.40 7.12 18.37
CA SER A 134 7.74 6.95 17.80
C SER A 134 8.35 8.30 17.43
N THR A 135 9.65 8.46 17.71
CA THR A 135 10.43 9.64 17.30
C THR A 135 10.75 9.58 15.81
N LYS A 136 11.27 10.67 15.24
CA LYS A 136 11.73 10.66 13.84
C LYS A 136 12.85 9.62 13.63
N ILE A 137 13.76 9.51 14.61
CA ILE A 137 14.86 8.54 14.59
C ILE A 137 14.32 7.12 14.71
N GLY A 138 13.37 6.86 15.61
CA GLY A 138 12.74 5.55 15.74
C GLY A 138 12.11 5.06 14.44
N ARG A 139 11.37 5.94 13.74
CA ARG A 139 10.81 5.64 12.42
C ARG A 139 11.86 5.44 11.33
N ALA A 140 12.99 6.13 11.41
CA ALA A 140 14.09 5.93 10.46
C ALA A 140 14.75 4.57 10.68
N ILE A 141 14.93 4.15 11.93
CA ILE A 141 15.43 2.80 12.28
C ILE A 141 14.44 1.72 11.82
N ASP A 142 13.13 1.91 12.05
CA ASP A 142 12.08 1.01 11.54
C ASP A 142 12.19 0.82 10.02
N ALA A 143 12.30 1.94 9.30
CA ALA A 143 12.42 1.94 7.85
C ALA A 143 13.72 1.26 7.41
N ALA A 144 14.86 1.62 7.99
CA ALA A 144 16.14 1.04 7.66
C ALA A 144 16.14 -0.48 7.85
N ALA A 145 15.58 -0.98 8.96
CA ALA A 145 15.50 -2.40 9.25
C ALA A 145 14.69 -3.16 8.20
N ILE A 146 13.46 -2.72 7.87
CA ILE A 146 12.62 -3.43 6.91
C ILE A 146 13.12 -3.30 5.47
N TYR A 147 13.69 -2.14 5.10
CA TYR A 147 14.29 -1.97 3.78
C TYR A 147 15.55 -2.82 3.63
N LEU A 148 16.44 -2.84 4.62
CA LEU A 148 17.66 -3.67 4.52
C LEU A 148 17.35 -5.17 4.65
N ALA A 149 16.31 -5.56 5.38
CA ALA A 149 15.84 -6.95 5.40
C ALA A 149 15.41 -7.49 4.02
N THR A 150 15.07 -6.60 3.10
CA THR A 150 14.62 -6.98 1.74
C THR A 150 15.64 -6.59 0.67
N LEU A 151 16.35 -5.47 0.81
CA LEU A 151 17.37 -5.01 -0.14
C LEU A 151 18.68 -5.78 -0.04
N TYR A 152 19.13 -6.18 1.16
CA TYR A 152 20.37 -6.94 1.28
C TYR A 152 20.30 -8.27 0.50
N PRO A 153 19.23 -9.09 0.61
CA PRO A 153 19.09 -10.29 -0.20
C PRO A 153 19.13 -10.02 -1.71
N ILE A 154 18.55 -8.92 -2.19
CA ILE A 154 18.63 -8.52 -3.60
C ILE A 154 20.06 -8.14 -3.99
N VAL A 155 20.77 -7.37 -3.17
CA VAL A 155 22.19 -7.04 -3.39
C VAL A 155 23.04 -8.31 -3.43
N TYR A 156 22.80 -9.24 -2.50
CA TYR A 156 23.45 -10.54 -2.47
C TYR A 156 23.23 -11.29 -3.78
N TRP A 157 21.99 -11.34 -4.29
CA TRP A 157 21.66 -11.98 -5.56
C TRP A 157 22.51 -11.43 -6.70
N HIS A 158 22.58 -10.11 -6.89
CA HIS A 158 23.37 -9.50 -7.98
C HIS A 158 24.87 -9.81 -7.89
N ALA A 159 25.40 -9.96 -6.67
CA ALA A 159 26.80 -10.30 -6.43
C ALA A 159 27.11 -11.79 -6.61
N HIS A 160 26.09 -12.65 -6.65
CA HIS A 160 26.21 -14.12 -6.67
C HIS A 160 25.44 -14.75 -7.83
N LEU A 161 25.15 -14.00 -8.90
CA LEU A 161 24.62 -14.56 -10.15
C LEU A 161 25.69 -15.44 -10.85
N PRO A 162 25.32 -16.54 -11.52
CA PRO A 162 23.95 -17.07 -11.67
C PRO A 162 23.43 -17.79 -10.41
N ARG A 163 22.10 -17.82 -10.27
CA ARG A 163 21.37 -18.54 -9.22
C ARG A 163 20.44 -19.56 -9.88
N ASN A 164 19.95 -20.53 -9.12
CA ASN A 164 19.05 -21.58 -9.63
C ASN A 164 17.57 -21.18 -9.59
N PHE A 165 17.31 -19.88 -9.57
CA PHE A 165 15.97 -19.32 -9.53
C PHE A 165 16.01 -17.96 -10.21
N ASP A 166 14.87 -17.58 -10.76
CA ASP A 166 14.65 -16.35 -11.50
C ASP A 166 13.44 -15.61 -10.90
N TRP A 167 13.34 -14.29 -11.09
CA TRP A 167 12.17 -13.57 -10.57
C TRP A 167 10.94 -13.77 -11.46
N LEU A 168 11.13 -13.62 -12.78
CA LEU A 168 10.13 -13.78 -13.83
C LEU A 168 10.63 -14.78 -14.88
N ILE A 169 11.83 -14.54 -15.42
CA ILE A 169 12.42 -15.32 -16.50
C ILE A 169 13.94 -15.42 -16.33
N SER A 170 14.53 -16.42 -17.00
CA SER A 170 15.99 -16.60 -16.98
C SER A 170 16.75 -15.35 -17.41
N GLY A 171 17.62 -14.87 -16.52
CA GLY A 171 18.51 -13.73 -16.79
C GLY A 171 17.86 -12.35 -16.65
N ASP A 172 16.76 -12.24 -15.89
CA ASP A 172 16.09 -10.96 -15.63
C ASP A 172 16.86 -10.03 -14.68
N PHE A 173 17.72 -10.56 -13.80
CA PHE A 173 18.61 -9.75 -12.97
C PHE A 173 19.96 -9.46 -13.62
N ILE A 174 20.44 -8.24 -13.39
CA ILE A 174 21.73 -7.77 -13.92
C ILE A 174 22.88 -8.35 -13.07
N PRO A 175 23.82 -9.10 -13.66
CA PRO A 175 24.98 -9.63 -12.95
C PRO A 175 26.09 -8.59 -12.78
N GLY A 176 27.12 -8.94 -12.03
CA GLY A 176 28.39 -8.20 -11.98
C GLY A 176 28.51 -7.19 -10.83
N LEU A 177 27.67 -7.29 -9.81
CA LEU A 177 27.83 -6.47 -8.62
C LEU A 177 29.09 -6.91 -7.84
N PRO A 178 30.03 -6.02 -7.52
CA PRO A 178 31.24 -6.42 -6.81
C PRO A 178 30.95 -6.96 -5.40
N ILE A 179 31.63 -8.05 -5.02
CA ILE A 179 31.43 -8.71 -3.72
C ILE A 179 31.66 -7.79 -2.52
N TRP A 180 32.54 -6.79 -2.63
CA TRP A 180 32.79 -5.85 -1.53
C TRP A 180 31.54 -4.99 -1.22
N LEU A 181 30.72 -4.69 -2.23
CA LEU A 181 29.50 -3.90 -2.05
C LEU A 181 28.41 -4.72 -1.35
N GLU A 182 28.35 -6.03 -1.64
CA GLU A 182 27.55 -6.98 -0.87
C GLU A 182 27.98 -7.00 0.59
N ARG A 183 29.28 -7.16 0.89
CA ARG A 183 29.80 -7.13 2.28
C ARG A 183 29.48 -5.85 3.04
N VAL A 184 29.62 -4.69 2.38
CA VAL A 184 29.22 -3.40 2.98
C VAL A 184 27.73 -3.39 3.30
N THR A 185 26.90 -3.87 2.36
CA THR A 185 25.44 -3.94 2.55
C THR A 185 25.05 -4.94 3.63
N ALA A 186 25.76 -6.07 3.76
CA ALA A 186 25.60 -7.02 4.85
C ALA A 186 25.88 -6.37 6.21
N GLY A 187 26.97 -5.59 6.31
CA GLY A 187 27.30 -4.81 7.50
C GLY A 187 26.21 -3.81 7.87
N LEU A 188 25.68 -3.07 6.87
CA LEU A 188 24.56 -2.15 7.07
C LEU A 188 23.28 -2.87 7.52
N TYR A 189 22.98 -4.03 6.94
CA TYR A 189 21.84 -4.86 7.29
C TYR A 189 21.90 -5.31 8.76
N VAL A 190 23.03 -5.88 9.18
CA VAL A 190 23.24 -6.30 10.57
C VAL A 190 23.16 -5.09 11.52
N ALA A 191 23.79 -3.97 11.16
CA ALA A 191 23.75 -2.74 11.97
C ALA A 191 22.33 -2.19 12.12
N ALA A 192 21.51 -2.23 11.06
CA ALA A 192 20.13 -1.77 11.09
C ALA A 192 19.23 -2.66 11.97
N LEU A 193 19.40 -3.99 11.89
CA LEU A 193 18.69 -4.93 12.77
C LEU A 193 19.11 -4.77 14.24
N ALA A 194 20.41 -4.59 14.50
CA ALA A 194 20.91 -4.35 15.85
C ALA A 194 20.35 -3.02 16.42
N ALA A 195 20.40 -1.94 15.63
CA ALA A 195 19.82 -0.65 16.01
C ALA A 195 18.31 -0.77 16.28
N TYR A 196 17.59 -1.54 15.45
CA TYR A 196 16.18 -1.85 15.65
C TYR A 196 15.93 -2.57 16.98
N ALA A 197 16.68 -3.65 17.25
CA ALA A 197 16.56 -4.43 18.48
C ALA A 197 16.84 -3.58 19.74
N VAL A 198 17.91 -2.79 19.73
CA VAL A 198 18.24 -1.87 20.83
C VAL A 198 17.13 -0.85 21.05
N LYS A 199 16.59 -0.28 19.96
CA LYS A 199 15.50 0.69 20.03
C LYS A 199 14.22 0.06 20.57
N GLU A 200 13.82 -1.13 20.11
CA GLU A 200 12.64 -1.84 20.64
C GLU A 200 12.82 -2.24 22.11
N LEU A 201 14.02 -2.65 22.52
CA LEU A 201 14.32 -2.94 23.92
C LEU A 201 14.16 -1.70 24.81
N ARG A 202 14.59 -0.53 24.33
CA ARG A 202 14.38 0.75 25.04
C ARG A 202 12.91 1.09 25.15
N VAL A 203 12.16 1.01 24.05
CA VAL A 203 10.72 1.27 24.03
C VAL A 203 9.98 0.35 25.00
N TRP A 204 10.35 -0.92 25.05
CA TRP A 204 9.77 -1.87 25.99
C TRP A 204 10.06 -1.51 27.45
N ARG A 205 11.32 -1.16 27.77
CA ARG A 205 11.72 -0.75 29.12
C ARG A 205 11.01 0.53 29.57
N GLU A 206 10.76 1.46 28.66
CA GLU A 206 10.11 2.74 28.95
C GLU A 206 8.58 2.63 29.06
N THR A 207 7.96 1.77 28.25
CA THR A 207 6.49 1.72 28.13
C THR A 207 5.85 0.49 28.77
N GLY A 208 6.64 -0.55 29.07
CA GLY A 208 6.16 -1.87 29.49
C GLY A 208 5.38 -2.63 28.40
N SER A 209 5.30 -2.09 27.18
CA SER A 209 4.50 -2.65 26.09
C SER A 209 5.37 -3.20 24.96
N TRP A 210 4.91 -4.27 24.32
CA TRP A 210 5.61 -4.92 23.21
C TRP A 210 4.67 -5.10 22.02
N ASN A 211 4.99 -4.48 20.88
CA ASN A 211 4.16 -4.58 19.69
C ASN A 211 4.46 -5.86 18.90
N TRP A 212 3.90 -6.97 19.38
CA TRP A 212 4.05 -8.30 18.78
C TRP A 212 3.85 -8.35 17.26
N PRO A 213 2.76 -7.85 16.66
CA PRO A 213 2.57 -7.99 15.22
C PRO A 213 3.63 -7.24 14.40
N LYS A 214 4.12 -6.09 14.88
CA LYS A 214 5.23 -5.38 14.22
C LYS A 214 6.53 -6.21 14.25
N GLN A 215 6.86 -6.82 15.40
CA GLN A 215 8.08 -7.63 15.50
C GLN A 215 8.01 -8.89 14.65
N LEU A 216 6.89 -9.60 14.72
CA LEU A 216 6.67 -10.83 13.96
C LEU A 216 6.69 -10.55 12.46
N LEU A 217 6.16 -9.41 12.01
CA LEU A 217 6.26 -9.00 10.61
C LEU A 217 7.72 -8.79 10.20
N LEU A 218 8.49 -7.99 10.94
CA LEU A 218 9.88 -7.70 10.58
C LEU A 218 10.73 -8.98 10.59
N ALA A 219 10.61 -9.79 11.64
CA ALA A 219 11.33 -11.05 11.76
C ALA A 219 10.94 -12.04 10.66
N GLY A 220 9.64 -12.19 10.39
CA GLY A 220 9.13 -13.04 9.31
C GLY A 220 9.63 -12.58 7.95
N THR A 221 9.62 -11.27 7.67
CA THR A 221 10.14 -10.70 6.43
C THR A 221 11.63 -10.98 6.26
N ALA A 222 12.44 -10.68 7.29
CA ALA A 222 13.88 -10.92 7.25
C ALA A 222 14.20 -12.41 7.06
N LEU A 223 13.44 -13.28 7.74
CA LEU A 223 13.59 -14.72 7.62
C LEU A 223 13.24 -15.22 6.21
N SER A 224 12.05 -14.87 5.69
CA SER A 224 11.59 -15.31 4.36
C SER A 224 12.55 -14.87 3.25
N TRP A 225 12.95 -13.60 3.25
CA TRP A 225 13.83 -13.07 2.21
C TRP A 225 15.24 -13.63 2.29
N TYR A 226 15.81 -13.74 3.51
CA TYR A 226 17.15 -14.28 3.69
C TYR A 226 17.19 -15.77 3.32
N VAL A 227 16.22 -16.57 3.80
CA VAL A 227 16.16 -18.01 3.52
C VAL A 227 15.97 -18.27 2.03
N GLY A 228 15.02 -17.58 1.41
CA GLY A 228 14.65 -17.80 0.01
C GLY A 228 15.67 -17.34 -1.01
N ILE A 229 16.47 -16.31 -0.70
CA ILE A 229 17.38 -15.68 -1.67
C ILE A 229 18.86 -15.90 -1.32
N VAL A 230 19.24 -15.81 -0.04
CA VAL A 230 20.65 -15.85 0.39
C VAL A 230 21.05 -17.26 0.79
N TRP A 231 20.29 -17.88 1.69
CA TRP A 231 20.71 -19.14 2.29
C TRP A 231 20.52 -20.34 1.36
N LEU A 232 19.39 -20.41 0.65
CA LEU A 232 19.10 -21.49 -0.30
C LEU A 232 19.21 -21.00 -1.73
N ASN A 233 19.53 -21.92 -2.63
CA ASN A 233 19.67 -21.68 -4.05
C ASN A 233 18.76 -22.62 -4.85
N GLY A 234 17.44 -22.44 -4.75
CA GLY A 234 16.50 -23.27 -5.49
C GLY A 234 15.15 -22.60 -5.71
N ASP A 235 14.56 -22.86 -6.88
CA ASP A 235 13.39 -22.15 -7.39
C ASP A 235 12.15 -22.35 -6.51
N LEU A 236 11.87 -23.60 -6.10
CA LEU A 236 10.72 -23.89 -5.24
C LEU A 236 10.84 -23.20 -3.88
N ALA A 237 12.03 -23.18 -3.27
CA ALA A 237 12.26 -22.52 -1.99
C ALA A 237 12.09 -21.00 -2.12
N PHE A 238 12.70 -20.40 -3.14
CA PHE A 238 12.56 -18.98 -3.46
C PHE A 238 11.10 -18.58 -3.69
N THR A 239 10.41 -19.31 -4.56
CA THR A 239 9.01 -19.06 -4.91
C THR A 239 8.11 -19.20 -3.69
N LEU A 240 8.23 -20.29 -2.94
CA LEU A 240 7.38 -20.55 -1.78
C LEU A 240 7.55 -19.46 -0.70
N THR A 241 8.80 -19.05 -0.41
CA THR A 241 9.09 -18.06 0.63
C THR A 241 8.73 -16.63 0.22
N ASN A 242 8.81 -16.27 -1.06
CA ASN A 242 8.48 -14.92 -1.54
C ASN A 242 6.99 -14.77 -1.86
N VAL A 243 6.44 -15.68 -2.69
CA VAL A 243 5.07 -15.57 -3.19
C VAL A 243 4.05 -15.68 -2.07
N VAL A 244 4.21 -16.65 -1.16
CA VAL A 244 3.27 -16.85 -0.05
C VAL A 244 3.33 -15.68 0.94
N ALA A 245 4.55 -15.22 1.26
CA ALA A 245 4.79 -14.07 2.14
C ALA A 245 4.26 -12.76 1.54
N HIS A 246 4.08 -12.68 0.23
CA HIS A 246 3.59 -11.48 -0.44
C HIS A 246 2.09 -11.53 -0.76
N GLY A 247 1.64 -12.54 -1.51
CA GLY A 247 0.30 -12.57 -2.07
C GLY A 247 -0.80 -12.79 -1.03
N ILE A 248 -0.62 -13.74 -0.09
CA ILE A 248 -1.65 -14.03 0.93
C ILE A 248 -1.93 -12.81 1.81
N PRO A 249 -0.90 -12.13 2.39
CA PRO A 249 -1.12 -10.93 3.20
C PRO A 249 -1.84 -9.81 2.44
N TYR A 250 -1.53 -9.63 1.16
CA TYR A 250 -2.21 -8.63 0.34
C TYR A 250 -3.70 -8.95 0.17
N VAL A 251 -4.04 -10.18 -0.21
CA VAL A 251 -5.44 -10.62 -0.34
C VAL A 251 -6.19 -10.44 0.98
N ALA A 252 -5.57 -10.80 2.10
CA ALA A 252 -6.15 -10.63 3.43
C ALA A 252 -6.42 -9.16 3.77
N LEU A 253 -5.49 -8.26 3.43
CA LEU A 253 -5.65 -6.82 3.62
C LEU A 253 -6.79 -6.25 2.75
N VAL A 254 -6.89 -6.72 1.51
CA VAL A 254 -7.98 -6.33 0.59
C VAL A 254 -9.33 -6.79 1.14
N TRP A 255 -9.44 -8.07 1.52
CA TRP A 255 -10.66 -8.65 2.07
C TRP A 255 -11.14 -7.90 3.31
N SER A 256 -10.25 -7.69 4.28
CA SER A 256 -10.59 -6.95 5.52
C SER A 256 -11.00 -5.50 5.26
N SER A 257 -10.48 -4.88 4.20
CA SER A 257 -10.83 -3.52 3.81
C SER A 257 -12.18 -3.42 3.09
N ALA A 258 -12.57 -4.45 2.34
CA ALA A 258 -13.85 -4.51 1.65
C ALA A 258 -15.02 -4.71 2.65
N GLU A 259 -14.85 -5.62 3.61
CA GLU A 259 -15.87 -5.92 4.62
C GLU A 259 -16.26 -4.69 5.46
N ARG A 260 -15.28 -3.85 5.81
CA ARG A 260 -15.50 -2.58 6.54
C ARG A 260 -16.32 -1.54 5.77
N ARG A 261 -16.50 -1.69 4.46
CA ARG A 261 -17.28 -0.78 3.61
C ARG A 261 -18.72 -1.23 3.41
N LEU A 262 -19.05 -2.48 3.73
CA LEU A 262 -20.41 -2.98 3.61
C LEU A 262 -21.27 -2.41 4.75
N PRO A 263 -22.41 -1.76 4.45
CA PRO A 263 -23.33 -1.31 5.49
C PRO A 263 -23.81 -2.50 6.32
N THR A 264 -23.75 -2.36 7.65
CA THR A 264 -24.13 -3.39 8.64
C THR A 264 -25.62 -3.79 8.59
N SER A 265 -26.44 -3.17 7.74
CA SER A 265 -27.90 -3.32 7.70
C SER A 265 -28.44 -4.02 6.45
N THR A 266 -27.65 -4.87 5.78
CA THR A 266 -28.20 -5.70 4.68
C THR A 266 -27.90 -7.16 4.91
N SER A 267 -28.92 -7.87 5.39
CA SER A 267 -29.09 -9.32 5.30
C SER A 267 -29.10 -9.75 3.82
N ARG A 268 -27.94 -9.71 3.17
CA ARG A 268 -27.63 -10.41 1.94
C ARG A 268 -26.18 -10.89 2.01
N ARG A 269 -25.93 -11.83 2.91
CA ARG A 269 -24.66 -12.56 3.01
C ARG A 269 -24.36 -13.47 1.80
N GLY A 270 -25.19 -13.47 0.74
CA GLY A 270 -25.14 -14.47 -0.33
C GLY A 270 -24.72 -14.01 -1.73
N ALA A 271 -24.41 -12.73 -1.99
CA ALA A 271 -24.28 -12.27 -3.40
C ALA A 271 -22.86 -11.98 -3.90
N TYR A 272 -21.82 -11.98 -3.04
CA TYR A 272 -20.45 -11.67 -3.47
C TYR A 272 -19.49 -12.88 -3.48
N ALA A 273 -19.95 -14.06 -3.04
CA ALA A 273 -19.14 -15.28 -3.02
C ALA A 273 -19.20 -16.11 -4.32
N LEU A 274 -20.13 -15.79 -5.25
CA LEU A 274 -20.34 -16.59 -6.48
C LEU A 274 -19.90 -15.89 -7.77
N ALA A 275 -19.37 -14.66 -7.71
CA ALA A 275 -18.85 -13.95 -8.89
C ALA A 275 -17.38 -14.31 -9.22
N ALA A 276 -16.86 -15.40 -8.63
CA ALA A 276 -15.51 -15.93 -8.87
C ALA A 276 -15.54 -17.42 -9.27
N LEU A 277 -16.58 -17.84 -9.99
CA LEU A 277 -16.56 -19.07 -10.77
C LEU A 277 -16.20 -18.70 -12.21
N PRO A 278 -15.13 -19.27 -12.79
CA PRO A 278 -14.86 -19.11 -14.21
C PRO A 278 -16.02 -19.79 -14.95
N LEU A 279 -16.83 -19.00 -15.66
CA LEU A 279 -17.74 -19.52 -16.68
C LEU A 279 -16.88 -20.00 -17.85
N PHE A 280 -16.33 -21.20 -17.71
CA PHE A 280 -15.94 -22.07 -18.80
C PHE A 280 -17.05 -23.11 -18.94
N SER A 281 -18.08 -22.77 -19.69
CA SER A 281 -18.99 -23.74 -20.30
C SER A 281 -19.77 -23.07 -21.43
N ASP A 282 -19.71 -23.70 -22.59
CA ASP A 282 -20.51 -23.53 -23.81
C ASP A 282 -20.05 -22.56 -24.90
N CYS A 283 -19.34 -23.19 -25.85
CA CYS A 283 -19.44 -22.95 -27.28
C CYS A 283 -20.90 -22.95 -27.80
N SER A 284 -21.09 -22.20 -28.89
CA SER A 284 -22.18 -22.24 -29.88
C SER A 284 -23.45 -21.42 -29.56
N GLY A 285 -23.77 -20.48 -30.45
CA GLY A 285 -25.13 -19.90 -30.57
C GLY A 285 -25.20 -18.37 -30.65
N SER A 286 -25.27 -17.86 -31.89
CA SER A 286 -25.95 -16.63 -32.34
C SER A 286 -26.11 -15.43 -31.38
N TRP A 287 -25.52 -14.29 -31.78
CA TRP A 287 -25.74 -12.95 -31.24
C TRP A 287 -27.22 -12.51 -31.26
N PRO A 288 -27.80 -12.01 -30.15
CA PRO A 288 -29.07 -11.30 -30.19
C PRO A 288 -28.86 -9.80 -30.47
N THR A 289 -29.49 -9.32 -31.54
CA THR A 289 -29.65 -7.90 -31.88
C THR A 289 -30.47 -7.14 -30.84
N TRP A 290 -30.00 -5.97 -30.41
CA TRP A 290 -30.73 -5.06 -29.52
C TRP A 290 -31.88 -4.36 -30.26
N LYS A 291 -33.13 -4.68 -29.91
CA LYS A 291 -34.31 -3.87 -30.29
C LYS A 291 -34.44 -2.66 -29.37
N ARG A 292 -34.54 -1.48 -29.98
CA ARG A 292 -34.82 -0.18 -29.36
C ARG A 292 -36.31 -0.14 -28.99
N VAL A 293 -36.64 -0.03 -27.70
CA VAL A 293 -38.01 0.28 -27.26
C VAL A 293 -38.08 1.78 -26.95
N SER A 294 -38.62 2.52 -27.90
CA SER A 294 -39.23 3.83 -27.70
C SER A 294 -40.68 3.64 -27.27
N GLY A 295 -41.07 4.21 -26.13
CA GLY A 295 -42.44 4.13 -25.64
C GLY A 295 -42.74 5.26 -24.66
N THR A 296 -43.30 6.34 -25.20
CA THR A 296 -43.97 7.45 -24.50
C THR A 296 -45.24 6.98 -23.79
N GLY A 297 -45.49 7.45 -22.57
CA GLY A 297 -46.77 7.26 -21.88
C GLY A 297 -46.88 8.13 -20.64
N SER A 298 -47.83 9.05 -20.66
CA SER A 298 -48.05 10.14 -19.69
C SER A 298 -49.20 9.83 -18.72
N TYR A 299 -49.25 10.63 -17.65
CA TYR A 299 -50.38 10.98 -16.75
C TYR A 299 -50.60 10.24 -15.43
N GLY A 300 -50.72 11.06 -14.37
CA GLY A 300 -51.33 10.70 -13.09
C GLY A 300 -50.81 11.54 -11.91
N GLY A 301 -51.17 12.82 -11.82
CA GLY A 301 -50.78 13.70 -10.71
C GLY A 301 -51.88 13.86 -9.64
N THR A 302 -51.49 14.18 -8.41
CA THR A 302 -52.37 14.84 -7.42
C THR A 302 -51.57 15.70 -6.41
N ARG A 303 -51.59 17.00 -6.70
CA ARG A 303 -51.68 18.22 -5.88
C ARG A 303 -51.10 18.27 -4.45
N ARG A 304 -50.23 19.28 -4.29
CA ARG A 304 -49.84 19.97 -3.05
C ARG A 304 -50.99 20.79 -2.44
N ARG A 305 -51.00 20.94 -1.11
CA ARG A 305 -51.57 22.11 -0.41
C ARG A 305 -50.43 22.85 0.31
N CYS A 306 -50.31 24.15 0.05
CA CYS A 306 -49.57 25.10 0.88
C CYS A 306 -50.53 26.23 1.26
N PHE A 307 -50.47 26.67 2.52
CA PHE A 307 -50.95 27.98 2.96
C PHE A 307 -49.74 28.88 3.32
N PRO A 308 -49.87 30.22 3.24
CA PRO A 308 -48.78 31.13 2.90
C PRO A 308 -48.15 31.86 4.10
N GLY A 309 -46.91 32.36 3.93
CA GLY A 309 -46.39 33.45 4.77
C GLY A 309 -44.87 33.56 4.94
N SER A 310 -44.14 34.06 3.92
CA SER A 310 -42.82 34.75 4.01
C SER A 310 -41.60 33.89 4.48
N LYS A 311 -40.33 34.01 4.05
CA LYS A 311 -39.52 35.01 3.33
C LYS A 311 -38.38 34.27 2.58
N VAL A 312 -38.01 34.79 1.39
CA VAL A 312 -36.67 34.86 0.76
C VAL A 312 -35.67 33.71 1.01
N CYS A 313 -35.31 32.99 -0.06
CA CYS A 313 -34.09 32.15 -0.15
C CYS A 313 -33.24 32.60 -1.36
N PRO A 314 -31.94 32.90 -1.21
CA PRO A 314 -31.11 33.41 -2.30
C PRO A 314 -30.65 32.31 -3.26
N ARG A 315 -30.68 32.63 -4.56
CA ARG A 315 -30.04 31.88 -5.65
C ARG A 315 -28.53 31.99 -5.52
N PHE A 316 -27.83 30.86 -5.64
CA PHE A 316 -26.44 30.87 -6.12
C PHE A 316 -26.29 29.97 -7.34
N ARG A 317 -25.94 30.62 -8.45
CA ARG A 317 -25.60 30.07 -9.76
C ARG A 317 -24.07 30.10 -9.82
N MET A 318 -23.42 28.98 -10.16
CA MET A 318 -22.02 29.02 -10.58
C MET A 318 -21.90 28.44 -11.99
N ARG A 319 -21.34 29.26 -12.89
CA ARG A 319 -20.78 28.87 -14.18
C ARG A 319 -19.24 29.05 -14.11
N PRO A 320 -18.49 28.36 -14.99
CA PRO A 320 -17.08 28.02 -14.79
C PRO A 320 -16.14 29.12 -15.28
N CYS A 321 -14.91 29.17 -14.73
CA CYS A 321 -13.83 29.99 -15.28
C CYS A 321 -12.55 29.18 -15.42
N TRP A 322 -12.11 29.05 -16.67
CA TRP A 322 -10.80 28.58 -17.11
C TRP A 322 -9.77 29.72 -17.06
N ARG A 323 -8.52 29.44 -16.66
CA ARG A 323 -7.24 30.09 -17.08
C ARG A 323 -6.08 29.52 -16.23
N SER A 324 -5.22 28.68 -16.81
CA SER A 324 -3.90 28.96 -17.43
C SER A 324 -2.78 29.30 -16.43
N LEU A 325 -1.83 28.37 -16.26
CA LEU A 325 -0.55 28.50 -15.55
C LEU A 325 0.52 28.95 -16.56
N SER A 326 1.28 30.03 -16.32
CA SER A 326 2.68 30.07 -15.81
C SER A 326 3.35 31.39 -16.29
N PRO A 327 4.62 31.76 -15.97
CA PRO A 327 5.36 31.78 -14.68
C PRO A 327 6.16 33.10 -14.45
N SER A 328 6.51 33.50 -13.20
CA SER A 328 7.72 34.31 -12.93
C SER A 328 8.06 34.48 -11.43
N TRP A 329 9.36 34.63 -11.17
CA TRP A 329 10.13 34.66 -9.92
C TRP A 329 9.84 35.81 -8.91
N PRO A 330 10.31 35.71 -7.64
CA PRO A 330 10.06 36.72 -6.62
C PRO A 330 11.18 37.78 -6.53
N CYS A 331 10.80 39.05 -6.54
CA CYS A 331 11.67 40.18 -6.25
C CYS A 331 11.59 40.61 -4.78
N ARG A 332 12.73 41.05 -4.26
CA ARG A 332 13.09 41.30 -2.85
C ARG A 332 12.87 42.77 -2.47
N ARG A 333 12.84 43.02 -1.14
CA ARG A 333 13.00 44.31 -0.40
C ARG A 333 11.70 45.13 -0.27
N ARG A 334 11.46 45.92 0.80
CA ARG A 334 12.35 46.61 1.75
C ARG A 334 11.56 47.01 3.01
N ARG A 335 12.28 47.16 4.12
CA ARG A 335 11.85 47.77 5.40
C ARG A 335 11.55 49.27 5.24
N THR A 336 10.65 49.80 6.06
CA THR A 336 10.76 51.14 6.67
C THR A 336 10.09 51.17 8.07
N THR A 337 10.68 52.00 8.92
CA THR A 337 10.50 52.27 10.35
C THR A 337 9.84 53.64 10.58
N SER A 338 9.12 53.84 11.69
CA SER A 338 8.97 55.07 12.54
C SER A 338 7.63 54.99 13.32
N TRP A 339 7.57 54.98 14.67
CA TRP A 339 7.85 55.98 15.75
C TRP A 339 6.58 56.75 16.21
N THR A 340 6.25 56.58 17.52
CA THR A 340 5.66 57.52 18.54
C THR A 340 4.33 58.25 18.25
N ASP A 341 3.46 58.64 19.19
CA ASP A 341 3.53 58.83 20.65
C ASP A 341 2.12 59.03 21.26
N SER A 342 2.01 58.95 22.60
CA SER A 342 1.10 59.70 23.53
C SER A 342 -0.44 59.53 23.37
N SER A 343 -1.32 59.62 24.36
CA SER A 343 -1.35 59.82 25.83
C SER A 343 -2.85 59.85 26.23
N GLY A 344 -3.22 59.47 27.46
CA GLY A 344 -4.54 59.80 28.03
C GLY A 344 -5.15 58.70 28.91
N GLY A 345 -5.07 58.86 30.23
CA GLY A 345 -5.64 57.96 31.22
C GLY A 345 -7.09 58.26 31.61
N CYS A 346 -7.74 57.27 32.22
CA CYS A 346 -8.72 57.39 33.31
C CYS A 346 -9.03 55.96 33.80
N GLY A 347 -8.84 55.72 35.11
CA GLY A 347 -9.06 54.41 35.73
C GLY A 347 -10.52 54.15 36.07
N VAL A 348 -10.89 52.86 36.16
CA VAL A 348 -11.76 52.28 37.20
C VAL A 348 -11.46 50.77 37.27
N GLU A 349 -11.33 50.30 38.49
CA GLU A 349 -11.03 48.96 38.96
C GLU A 349 -12.21 48.00 38.76
N THR A 350 -12.02 46.85 38.12
CA THR A 350 -12.81 45.63 38.40
C THR A 350 -12.05 44.35 38.00
N SER A 351 -12.31 43.32 38.78
CA SER A 351 -11.63 42.04 38.92
C SER A 351 -11.90 40.98 37.83
N ARG A 352 -11.01 39.96 37.79
CA ARG A 352 -11.21 38.54 37.36
C ARG A 352 -11.12 38.19 35.87
N GLY A 353 -10.25 37.20 35.58
CA GLY A 353 -10.41 36.24 34.47
C GLY A 353 -9.23 36.15 33.47
N PRO A 354 -8.61 34.97 33.25
CA PRO A 354 -7.54 34.81 32.28
C PRO A 354 -8.06 34.85 30.83
N ARG A 355 -7.37 35.62 29.98
CA ARG A 355 -7.60 35.75 28.53
C ARG A 355 -7.40 34.43 27.77
N PRO A 356 -8.15 34.16 26.69
CA PRO A 356 -7.87 33.05 25.78
C PRO A 356 -6.66 33.37 24.88
N ARG A 357 -5.74 32.41 24.74
CA ARG A 357 -4.60 32.51 23.81
C ARG A 357 -5.07 32.39 22.35
N GLN A 358 -4.54 33.30 21.54
CA GLN A 358 -4.68 33.39 20.08
C GLN A 358 -4.41 32.06 19.37
N ALA A 359 -5.34 31.68 18.49
CA ALA A 359 -5.16 30.61 17.52
C ALA A 359 -4.16 31.03 16.43
N ARG A 360 -2.98 30.38 16.39
CA ARG A 360 -2.07 30.47 15.25
C ARG A 360 -2.55 29.57 14.12
N LYS A 361 -2.68 30.17 12.93
CA LYS A 361 -3.02 29.55 11.65
C LYS A 361 -2.04 28.42 11.31
N GLY A 362 -2.53 27.18 11.30
CA GLY A 362 -1.79 26.00 10.84
C GLY A 362 -2.03 25.75 9.35
N TRP A 363 -0.96 25.85 8.56
CA TRP A 363 -0.89 25.41 7.16
C TRP A 363 -1.07 23.89 7.06
N ARG A 364 -1.90 23.43 6.11
CA ARG A 364 -2.06 22.02 5.74
C ARG A 364 -1.34 21.76 4.40
N PRO A 365 -0.39 20.81 4.31
CA PRO A 365 0.00 20.25 3.03
C PRO A 365 -1.04 19.20 2.59
N LYS A 366 -1.53 19.34 1.35
CA LYS A 366 -2.22 18.27 0.62
C LYS A 366 -1.16 17.28 0.13
N PHE A 367 -1.28 16.02 0.52
CA PHE A 367 -0.46 14.93 -0.03
C PHE A 367 -1.15 14.36 -1.29
N LEU A 368 -0.36 14.28 -2.36
CA LEU A 368 -0.41 13.19 -3.34
C LEU A 368 0.57 12.11 -2.87
#